data_AF-A0A1I7HXM9-F1
#
_entry.id   AF-A0A1I7HXM9-F1
#
_cell.length_a   1.000
_cell.length_b   1.000
_cell.length_c   1.000
_cell.angle_alpha   90.00
_cell.angle_beta   90.00
_cell.angle_gamma   90.00
#
_symmetry.space_group_name_H-M   'P 1'
#
loop_
_entity.id
_entity.type
_entity.pdbx_description
1 polymer ?
#
loop_
_entity_poly.entity_id
_entity_poly.type
_entity_poly.pdbx_seq_one_letter_code
_entity_poly.pdbx_strand_id
1 'polypeptide(L)'
;MENYTNTLHIGRKIEKVRHLRGLTQSELGDLLGITKQAVSKIEQTEKFDDARLNEIASALGVTVEGLKKFNEEAVFNNTNHFHENCGVKTSTGNIHTFNNFPIEEVMNLFEKLIEKEREKFESLKKEKE
;
A
#
# COMPACT_ATOMS: atom_id res chain seq x y z
N MET A 1 -12.75 19.10 -6.60
CA MET A 1 -13.08 19.06 -5.16
C MET A 1 -11.86 19.51 -4.39
N GLU A 2 -12.04 20.39 -3.42
CA GLU A 2 -11.00 21.17 -2.73
C GLU A 2 -10.00 20.31 -1.92
N ASN A 3 -8.72 20.36 -2.30
CA ASN A 3 -7.59 19.92 -1.49
C ASN A 3 -7.15 21.06 -0.56
N TYR A 4 -7.90 21.34 0.51
CA TYR A 4 -7.52 22.32 1.52
C TYR A 4 -7.61 21.70 2.90
N THR A 5 -6.45 21.50 3.56
CA THR A 5 -6.20 21.23 5.02
C THR A 5 -4.94 20.36 5.28
N ASN A 6 -4.13 20.05 4.25
CA ASN A 6 -3.19 18.91 4.35
C ASN A 6 -1.85 19.18 5.08
N THR A 7 -1.59 20.36 5.66
CA THR A 7 -0.27 20.63 6.27
C THR A 7 -0.29 21.01 7.75
N LEU A 8 -1.30 21.74 8.23
CA LEU A 8 -1.28 22.28 9.60
C LEU A 8 -1.97 21.41 10.66
N HIS A 9 -2.96 20.59 10.30
CA HIS A 9 -3.80 19.91 11.30
C HIS A 9 -3.14 18.62 11.81
N ILE A 10 -2.55 18.67 13.01
CA ILE A 10 -1.83 17.52 13.59
C ILE A 10 -2.77 16.36 13.96
N GLY A 11 -3.98 16.64 14.42
CA GLY A 11 -4.98 15.61 14.75
C GLY A 11 -5.33 14.70 13.56
N ARG A 12 -5.48 15.23 12.35
CA ARG A 12 -5.67 14.44 11.13
C ARG A 12 -4.47 13.56 10.79
N LYS A 13 -3.25 14.03 11.10
CA LYS A 13 -2.03 13.20 10.94
C LYS A 13 -2.01 12.06 11.95
N ILE A 14 -2.40 12.32 13.20
CA ILE A 14 -2.58 11.31 14.25
C ILE A 14 -3.59 10.25 13.81
N GLU A 15 -4.75 10.65 13.29
CA GLU A 15 -5.78 9.74 12.77
C GLU A 15 -5.24 8.82 11.67
N LYS A 16 -4.58 9.38 10.65
CA LYS A 16 -4.00 8.62 9.54
C LYS A 16 -2.92 7.65 10.02
N VAL A 17 -2.01 8.10 10.89
CA VAL A 17 -0.96 7.24 11.46
C VAL A 17 -1.58 6.14 12.33
N ARG A 18 -2.62 6.42 13.11
CA ARG A 18 -3.35 5.42 13.89
C ARG A 18 -3.92 4.32 12.98
N HIS A 19 -4.56 4.72 11.88
CA HIS A 19 -5.08 3.75 10.89
C HIS A 19 -3.97 2.92 10.24
N LEU A 20 -2.83 3.52 9.89
CA LEU A 20 -1.67 2.79 9.36
C LEU A 20 -1.09 1.79 10.37
N ARG A 21 -1.22 2.09 11.67
CA ARG A 21 -0.85 1.18 12.75
C ARG A 21 -1.90 0.09 13.03
N GLY A 22 -3.04 0.12 12.34
CA GLY A 22 -4.12 -0.84 12.53
C GLY A 22 -4.86 -0.70 13.87
N LEU A 23 -4.72 0.46 14.53
CA LEU A 23 -5.33 0.69 15.85
C LEU A 23 -6.70 1.33 15.71
N THR A 24 -7.66 0.87 16.50
CA THR A 24 -8.93 1.56 16.73
C THR A 24 -8.74 2.73 17.70
N GLN A 25 -9.70 3.67 17.72
CA GLN A 25 -9.69 4.77 18.71
C GLN A 25 -9.74 4.26 20.16
N SER A 26 -10.40 3.12 20.42
CA SER A 26 -10.44 2.53 21.76
C SER A 26 -9.06 2.00 22.16
N GLU A 27 -8.39 1.25 21.29
CA GLU A 27 -7.05 0.72 21.56
C GLU A 27 -6.00 1.82 21.75
N LEU A 28 -6.04 2.89 20.94
CA LEU A 28 -5.18 4.05 21.19
C LEU A 28 -5.52 4.74 22.51
N GLY A 29 -6.80 4.75 22.88
CA GLY A 29 -7.26 5.26 24.17
C GLY A 29 -6.68 4.46 25.33
N ASP A 30 -6.71 3.13 25.24
CA ASP A 30 -6.15 2.23 26.24
C ASP A 30 -4.63 2.43 26.40
N LEU A 31 -3.90 2.61 25.29
CA LEU A 31 -2.47 2.93 25.31
C LEU A 31 -2.14 4.27 25.96
N LEU A 32 -3.04 5.25 25.82
CA LEU A 32 -2.89 6.60 26.39
C LEU A 32 -3.54 6.74 27.77
N GLY A 33 -4.22 5.71 28.28
CA GLY A 33 -5.00 5.77 29.51
C GLY A 33 -6.18 6.75 29.46
N ILE A 34 -6.78 6.96 28.27
CA ILE A 34 -7.89 7.88 28.04
C ILE A 34 -9.05 7.20 27.33
N THR A 35 -10.22 7.84 27.31
CA THR A 35 -11.40 7.28 26.66
C THR A 35 -11.34 7.39 25.13
N LYS A 36 -12.05 6.51 24.43
CA LYS A 36 -12.27 6.59 22.97
C LYS A 36 -12.74 7.99 22.52
N GLN A 37 -13.64 8.61 23.28
CA GLN A 37 -14.15 9.96 22.99
C GLN A 37 -13.06 11.02 23.12
N ALA A 38 -12.13 10.86 24.07
CA ALA A 38 -10.97 11.74 24.19
C ALA A 38 -10.03 11.59 22.99
N VAL A 39 -9.82 10.37 22.48
CA VAL A 39 -9.06 10.13 21.24
C VAL A 39 -9.74 10.79 20.04
N SER A 40 -11.06 10.69 19.90
CA SER A 40 -11.78 11.39 18.83
C SER A 40 -11.60 12.92 18.89
N LYS A 41 -11.59 13.50 20.10
CA LYS A 41 -11.28 14.93 20.28
C LYS A 41 -9.83 15.26 19.92
N ILE A 42 -8.89 14.37 20.24
CA ILE A 42 -7.48 14.53 19.87
C ILE A 42 -7.35 14.63 18.34
N GLU A 43 -8.03 13.76 17.59
CA GLU A 43 -7.97 13.73 16.13
C GLU A 43 -8.59 14.98 15.48
N GLN A 44 -9.56 15.61 16.15
CA GLN A 44 -10.17 16.87 15.73
C GLN A 44 -9.38 18.12 16.15
N THR A 45 -8.30 17.96 16.91
CA THR A 45 -7.49 19.07 17.41
C THR A 45 -6.41 19.48 16.40
N GLU A 46 -6.36 20.77 16.06
CA GLU A 46 -5.42 21.29 15.06
C GLU A 46 -3.97 21.34 15.54
N LYS A 47 -3.75 21.60 16.83
CA LYS A 47 -2.42 21.80 17.44
C LYS A 47 -2.35 21.22 18.85
N PHE A 48 -1.20 20.67 19.20
CA PHE A 48 -0.87 20.23 20.55
C PHE A 48 0.37 20.96 21.05
N ASP A 49 0.52 21.02 22.36
CA ASP A 49 1.78 21.25 23.02
C ASP A 49 2.74 20.06 22.79
N ASP A 50 4.05 20.32 22.83
CA ASP A 50 5.04 19.31 22.51
C ASP A 50 5.02 18.13 23.50
N ALA A 51 4.68 18.37 24.77
CA ALA A 51 4.58 17.31 25.78
C ALA A 51 3.48 16.31 25.44
N ARG A 52 2.25 16.78 25.17
CA ARG A 52 1.14 15.91 24.77
C ARG A 52 1.40 15.21 23.44
N LEU A 53 2.03 15.89 22.50
CA LEU A 53 2.38 15.28 21.21
C LEU A 53 3.43 14.18 21.35
N ASN A 54 4.39 14.32 22.27
CA ASN A 54 5.35 13.26 22.61
C ASN A 54 4.63 12.00 23.11
N GLU A 55 3.69 12.14 24.05
CA GLU A 55 2.92 11.01 24.58
C GLU A 55 2.16 10.27 23.47
N ILE A 56 1.49 11.02 22.60
CA ILE A 56 0.73 10.46 21.47
C ILE A 56 1.66 9.74 20.48
N ALA A 57 2.80 10.34 20.14
CA ALA A 57 3.77 9.73 19.23
C ALA A 57 4.36 8.44 19.81
N SER A 58 4.68 8.43 21.10
CA SER A 58 5.13 7.23 21.82
C SER A 58 4.09 6.12 21.82
N ALA A 59 2.82 6.43 22.09
CA ALA A 59 1.73 5.45 22.04
C ALA A 59 1.52 4.87 20.63
N LEU A 60 1.69 5.70 19.58
CA LEU A 60 1.66 5.26 18.19
C LEU A 60 2.94 4.56 17.72
N GLY A 61 3.99 4.55 18.54
CA GLY A 61 5.30 3.97 18.22
C GLY A 61 6.05 4.70 17.10
N VAL A 62 5.83 6.01 16.92
CA VAL A 62 6.48 6.87 15.92
C VAL A 62 7.31 7.97 16.58
N THR A 63 8.19 8.62 15.82
CA THR A 63 8.89 9.82 16.28
C THR A 63 7.98 11.05 16.14
N VAL A 64 8.13 12.03 17.03
CA VAL A 64 7.36 13.30 16.97
C VAL A 64 7.65 14.04 15.67
N GLU A 65 8.90 14.06 15.24
CA GLU A 65 9.26 14.62 13.95
C GLU A 65 8.60 13.89 12.79
N GLY A 66 8.58 12.55 12.81
CA GLY A 66 7.91 11.75 11.81
C GLY A 66 6.41 12.04 11.75
N LEU A 67 5.76 12.18 12.91
CA LEU A 67 4.35 12.54 13.00
C LEU A 67 4.07 13.98 12.50
N LYS A 68 4.92 14.94 12.82
CA LYS A 68 4.82 16.33 12.31
C LYS A 68 5.03 16.41 10.80
N LYS A 69 6.02 15.67 10.28
CA LYS A 69 6.38 15.61 8.84
C LYS A 69 5.52 14.62 8.05
N PHE A 70 4.62 13.90 8.71
CA PHE A 70 3.77 12.91 8.06
C PHE A 70 3.00 13.53 6.90
N ASN A 71 3.16 12.94 5.72
CA ASN A 71 2.41 13.22 4.51
C ASN A 71 2.02 11.87 3.91
N GLU A 72 0.72 11.67 3.70
CA GLU A 72 0.17 10.45 3.14
C GLU A 72 0.75 10.13 1.75
N GLU A 73 0.93 11.14 0.90
CA GLU A 73 1.53 10.96 -0.43
C GLU A 73 2.98 10.47 -0.35
N ALA A 74 3.73 10.91 0.66
CA ALA A 74 5.11 10.47 0.86
C ALA A 74 5.18 9.01 1.32
N VAL A 75 4.17 8.52 2.07
CA VAL A 75 4.08 7.12 2.47
C VAL A 75 3.80 6.23 1.26
N PHE A 76 2.84 6.59 0.41
CA PHE A 76 2.56 5.84 -0.83
C PHE A 76 3.78 5.76 -1.75
N ASN A 77 4.52 6.86 -1.88
CA ASN A 77 5.74 6.88 -2.70
C ASN A 77 6.88 6.01 -2.11
N ASN A 78 6.99 5.92 -0.78
CA ASN A 78 8.03 5.12 -0.13
C ASN A 78 7.73 3.61 -0.19
N THR A 79 6.45 3.20 -0.06
CA THR A 79 6.04 1.80 -0.24
C THR A 79 6.36 1.28 -1.64
N ASN A 80 6.19 2.13 -2.66
CA ASN A 80 6.58 1.79 -4.04
C ASN A 80 8.10 1.60 -4.19
N HIS A 81 8.91 2.35 -3.44
CA HIS A 81 10.37 2.26 -3.52
C HIS A 81 10.96 1.09 -2.69
N PHE A 82 10.27 0.65 -1.63
CA PHE A 82 10.65 -0.57 -0.90
C PHE A 82 10.49 -1.82 -1.77
N HIS A 83 9.47 -1.85 -2.63
CA HIS A 83 9.30 -2.89 -3.64
C HIS A 83 10.49 -2.94 -4.62
N GLU A 84 11.00 -1.78 -5.07
CA GLU A 84 12.15 -1.73 -5.99
C GLU A 84 13.43 -2.35 -5.40
N ASN A 85 13.69 -2.20 -4.09
CA ASN A 85 14.85 -2.80 -3.40
C ASN A 85 14.68 -4.29 -3.06
N CYS A 86 13.45 -4.80 -3.03
CA CYS A 86 13.17 -6.25 -2.97
C CYS A 86 13.17 -6.92 -4.35
N GLY A 87 13.63 -6.23 -5.41
CA GLY A 87 13.62 -6.74 -6.79
C GLY A 87 12.24 -6.67 -7.47
N VAL A 88 11.25 -6.04 -6.84
CA VAL A 88 9.92 -5.83 -7.40
C VAL A 88 9.87 -4.43 -8.01
N LYS A 89 10.25 -4.32 -9.28
CA LYS A 89 10.21 -3.05 -10.02
C LYS A 89 8.76 -2.58 -10.20
N THR A 90 8.33 -1.57 -9.46
CA THR A 90 7.08 -0.85 -9.74
C THR A 90 7.37 0.62 -10.03
N SER A 91 7.68 0.90 -11.29
CA SER A 91 7.87 2.25 -11.82
C SER A 91 6.56 3.04 -11.71
N THR A 92 6.54 4.06 -10.85
CA THR A 92 5.41 5.00 -10.78
C THR A 92 5.55 6.02 -11.90
N GLY A 93 4.81 5.80 -12.99
CA GLY A 93 4.74 6.69 -14.14
C GLY A 93 4.11 5.96 -15.30
N ASN A 94 2.79 6.11 -15.43
CA ASN A 94 1.86 5.35 -16.28
C ASN A 94 1.36 4.05 -15.64
N ILE A 95 0.05 4.01 -15.42
CA ILE A 95 -0.74 2.81 -15.15
C ILE A 95 -0.74 1.99 -16.45
N HIS A 96 0.40 1.43 -16.82
CA HIS A 96 0.44 0.13 -17.45
C HIS A 96 0.88 -0.79 -16.34
N THR A 97 -0.09 -1.47 -15.74
CA THR A 97 0.16 -2.81 -15.21
C THR A 97 0.93 -3.56 -16.30
N PHE A 98 2.27 -3.55 -16.22
CA PHE A 98 3.10 -4.47 -16.97
C PHE A 98 2.81 -5.82 -16.37
N ASN A 99 1.68 -6.39 -16.80
CA ASN A 99 1.51 -7.81 -16.90
C ASN A 99 2.69 -8.24 -17.77
N ASN A 100 3.80 -8.60 -17.14
CA ASN A 100 4.90 -9.28 -17.79
C ASN A 100 4.40 -10.69 -18.12
N PHE A 101 3.39 -10.76 -18.98
CA PHE A 101 2.90 -11.97 -19.57
C PHE A 101 4.05 -12.41 -20.49
N PRO A 102 4.65 -13.57 -20.25
CA PRO A 102 5.78 -14.01 -21.06
C PRO A 102 5.25 -14.43 -22.43
N ILE A 103 5.01 -13.43 -23.30
CA ILE A 103 4.39 -13.62 -24.62
C ILE A 103 5.20 -14.64 -25.43
N GLU A 104 6.52 -14.62 -25.30
CA GLU A 104 7.41 -15.59 -25.94
C GLU A 104 7.18 -17.02 -25.43
N GLU A 105 7.03 -17.23 -24.11
CA GLU A 105 6.73 -18.55 -23.55
C GLU A 105 5.34 -19.03 -23.96
N VAL A 106 4.36 -18.13 -24.00
CA VAL A 106 2.98 -18.41 -24.43
C VAL A 106 2.95 -18.76 -25.92
N MET A 107 3.70 -18.05 -26.76
CA MET A 107 3.80 -18.31 -28.19
C MET A 107 4.49 -19.65 -28.46
N ASN A 108 5.58 -19.95 -27.75
CA ASN A 108 6.25 -21.25 -27.80
C ASN A 108 5.32 -22.40 -27.36
N LEU A 109 4.46 -22.16 -26.37
CA LEU A 109 3.46 -23.14 -25.93
C LEU A 109 2.41 -23.39 -27.03
N PHE A 110 1.91 -22.33 -27.67
CA PHE A 110 0.93 -22.46 -28.76
C PHE A 110 1.50 -23.18 -29.98
N GLU A 111 2.74 -22.88 -30.38
CA GLU A 111 3.40 -23.59 -31.49
C GLU A 111 3.51 -25.10 -31.21
N LYS A 112 3.92 -25.49 -29.99
CA LYS A 112 3.98 -26.90 -29.58
C LYS A 112 2.62 -27.59 -29.57
N LEU A 113 1.55 -26.88 -29.21
CA LEU A 113 0.20 -27.44 -29.23
C LEU A 113 -0.28 -27.70 -30.65
N ILE A 114 -0.04 -26.76 -31.58
CA ILE A 114 -0.38 -26.90 -32.99
C ILE A 114 0.40 -28.07 -33.62
N GLU A 115 1.69 -28.20 -33.29
CA GLU A 115 2.51 -29.31 -33.77
C GLU A 115 1.95 -30.67 -33.31
N LYS A 116 1.61 -30.81 -32.03
CA LYS A 116 0.96 -32.02 -31.49
C LYS A 116 -0.38 -32.33 -32.15
N GLU A 117 -1.20 -31.32 -32.43
CA GLU A 117 -2.46 -31.52 -33.14
C GLU A 117 -2.25 -32.03 -34.57
N ARG A 118 -1.25 -31.49 -35.29
CA ARG A 118 -0.88 -31.94 -36.63
C ARG A 118 -0.36 -33.37 -36.63
N GLU A 119 0.53 -33.71 -35.71
CA GLU A 119 1.05 -35.08 -35.56
C GLU A 119 -0.08 -36.08 -35.31
N LYS A 120 -1.02 -35.73 -34.42
CA LYS A 120 -2.20 -36.55 -34.14
C LYS A 120 -3.12 -36.68 -35.35
N PHE A 121 -3.28 -35.63 -36.14
CA PHE A 121 -4.09 -35.69 -37.36
C PHE A 121 -3.44 -36.59 -38.42
N GLU A 122 -2.13 -36.47 -38.62
CA GLU A 122 -1.39 -37.30 -39.58
C GLU A 122 -1.33 -38.76 -39.16
N SER A 123 -1.20 -39.07 -37.87
CA SER A 123 -1.27 -40.46 -37.39
C SER A 123 -2.66 -41.07 -37.64
N LEU A 124 -3.73 -40.34 -37.35
CA LEU A 124 -5.11 -40.78 -37.60
C LEU A 124 -5.42 -40.93 -39.09
N LYS A 125 -4.79 -40.12 -39.96
CA LYS A 125 -4.91 -40.25 -41.41
C LYS A 125 -4.25 -41.53 -41.92
N LYS A 126 -3.04 -41.85 -41.42
CA LYS A 126 -2.32 -43.08 -41.74
C LYS A 126 -3.00 -44.35 -41.21
N GLU A 127 -3.76 -44.24 -40.11
CA GLU A 127 -4.53 -45.37 -39.55
C GLU A 127 -5.84 -45.63 -40.31
N LYS A 128 -6.28 -44.69 -41.16
CA LYS A 128 -7.47 -44.81 -42.02
C LYS A 128 -7.17 -45.24 -43.47
N GLU A 129 -5.91 -45.26 -43.88
CA GLU A 129 -5.44 -45.85 -45.15
C GLU A 129 -5.04 -47.32 -44.95
#